data_AF-A0A524LDH7-F1
#
_entry.id   AF-A0A524LDH7-F1
#
_cell.length_a   1.000
_cell.length_b   1.000
_cell.length_c   1.000
_cell.angle_alpha   90.00
_cell.angle_beta   90.00
_cell.angle_gamma   90.00
#
_symmetry.space_group_name_H-M   'P 1'
#
loop_
_entity.id
_entity.type
_entity.pdbx_description
1 polymer ?
#
loop_
_entity_poly.entity_id
_entity_poly.type
_entity_poly.pdbx_seq_one_letter_code
_entity_poly.pdbx_strand_id
1 'polypeptide(L)'
;MPELPLKYYCYVCGQQNDLTLNIPFAPDMSKEKITCKNCGDATNLLITSCPECKEAFKYFLSDLDFPHELTTLAEVYVKLIRGIKTSLADVVEEFTVPLPKRWSVKLDCKCGKEYTVEIPLPQL
;
A
#
# COMPACT_ATOMS: atom_id res chain seq x y z
N MET A 1 -9.81 17.35 7.69
CA MET A 1 -9.62 16.41 6.59
C MET A 1 -10.11 17.08 5.33
N PRO A 2 -9.27 17.29 4.30
CA PRO A 2 -9.71 17.80 3.02
C PRO A 2 -10.51 16.75 2.25
N GLU A 3 -11.45 17.23 1.43
CA GLU A 3 -12.13 16.42 0.43
C GLU A 3 -11.37 16.48 -0.89
N LEU A 4 -11.11 15.32 -1.50
CA LEU A 4 -10.53 15.25 -2.83
C LEU A 4 -11.56 14.76 -3.83
N PRO A 5 -11.88 15.58 -4.86
CA PRO A 5 -12.57 15.08 -6.03
C PRO A 5 -11.62 14.16 -6.79
N LEU A 6 -12.00 12.90 -6.93
CA LEU A 6 -11.30 11.90 -7.71
C LEU A 6 -12.13 11.54 -8.93
N LYS A 7 -11.58 11.86 -10.11
CA LYS A 7 -12.02 11.26 -11.37
C LYS A 7 -11.22 9.99 -11.60
N TYR A 8 -11.91 8.86 -11.65
CA TYR A 8 -11.32 7.54 -11.86
C TYR A 8 -12.00 6.85 -13.04
N TYR A 9 -11.20 6.37 -14.00
CA TYR A 9 -11.69 5.53 -15.08
C TYR A 9 -11.45 4.07 -14.71
N CYS A 10 -12.51 3.26 -14.71
CA CYS A 10 -12.40 1.84 -14.43
C CYS A 10 -11.50 1.18 -15.48
N TYR A 11 -10.42 0.54 -15.04
CA TYR A 11 -9.49 -0.14 -15.96
C TYR A 11 -10.11 -1.37 -16.65
N VAL A 12 -11.21 -1.89 -16.12
CA VAL A 12 -11.93 -3.03 -16.71
C VAL A 12 -12.92 -2.59 -17.79
N CYS A 13 -13.81 -1.65 -17.49
CA CYS A 13 -14.91 -1.28 -18.39
C CYS A 13 -14.83 0.14 -18.97
N GLY A 14 -13.79 0.91 -18.64
CA GLY A 14 -13.57 2.28 -19.12
C GLY A 14 -14.51 3.34 -18.53
N GLN A 15 -15.50 2.94 -17.73
CA GLN A 15 -16.48 3.87 -17.16
C GLN A 15 -15.81 4.88 -16.22
N GLN A 16 -16.14 6.17 -16.40
CA GLN A 16 -15.77 7.22 -15.48
C GLN A 16 -16.59 7.14 -14.20
N ASN A 17 -15.91 7.23 -13.06
CA ASN A 17 -16.47 7.34 -11.73
C ASN A 17 -15.94 8.65 -11.12
N ASP A 18 -16.86 9.55 -10.80
CA ASP A 18 -16.58 10.76 -10.04
C ASP A 18 -16.88 10.48 -8.57
N LEU A 19 -15.89 10.68 -7.71
CA LEU A 19 -15.92 10.35 -6.30
C LEU A 19 -15.40 11.53 -5.48
N THR A 20 -15.87 11.64 -4.24
CA THR A 20 -15.34 12.57 -3.25
C THR A 20 -14.83 11.75 -2.07
N LEU A 21 -13.52 11.83 -1.80
CA LEU A 21 -12.87 11.07 -0.73
C LEU A 21 -12.49 12.00 0.42
N ASN A 22 -12.74 11.55 1.65
CA ASN A 22 -12.25 12.22 2.86
C ASN A 22 -10.81 11.77 3.14
N ILE A 23 -9.86 12.69 3.07
CA ILE A 23 -8.44 12.34 3.18
C ILE A 23 -7.89 12.73 4.56
N PRO A 24 -7.17 11.82 5.25
CA PRO A 24 -6.46 12.16 6.48
C PRO A 24 -5.25 13.07 6.22
N PHE A 25 -4.78 13.74 7.26
CA PHE A 25 -3.53 14.50 7.19
C PHE A 25 -2.34 13.60 7.53
N ALA A 26 -1.22 13.75 6.85
CA ALA A 26 0.02 13.05 7.20
C ALA A 26 0.42 13.36 8.65
N PRO A 27 0.95 12.40 9.42
CA PRO A 27 1.44 11.09 9.00
C PRO A 27 0.36 10.00 8.83
N ASP A 28 -0.92 10.32 9.07
CA ASP A 28 -2.01 9.35 8.93
C ASP A 28 -2.34 9.10 7.45
N MET A 29 -2.63 7.84 7.12
CA MET A 29 -2.99 7.39 5.79
C MET A 29 -4.20 6.46 5.87
N SER A 30 -5.17 6.64 4.99
CA SER A 30 -6.34 5.75 4.92
C SER A 30 -6.28 4.89 3.66
N LYS A 31 -6.79 3.66 3.81
CA LYS A 31 -7.02 2.74 2.70
C LYS A 31 -8.48 2.83 2.29
N GLU A 32 -8.72 3.28 1.08
CA GLU A 32 -10.07 3.38 0.51
C GLU A 32 -10.28 2.31 -0.55
N LYS A 33 -11.45 1.66 -0.53
CA LYS A 33 -11.88 0.75 -1.58
C LYS A 33 -12.89 1.46 -2.47
N ILE A 34 -12.51 1.68 -3.72
CA ILE A 34 -13.38 2.27 -4.74
C ILE A 34 -13.97 1.17 -5.58
N THR A 35 -15.29 1.18 -5.73
CA THR A 35 -16.01 0.23 -6.58
C THR A 35 -16.56 0.94 -7.82
N CYS A 36 -16.32 0.37 -9.00
CA CYS A 36 -16.92 0.83 -10.25
C CYS A 36 -18.43 0.64 -10.20
N LYS A 37 -19.20 1.71 -10.43
CA LYS A 37 -20.68 1.66 -10.43
C LYS A 37 -21.25 0.80 -11.57
N ASN A 38 -20.48 0.58 -12.63
CA ASN A 38 -20.94 -0.15 -13.82
C ASN A 38 -20.64 -1.66 -13.76
N CYS A 39 -19.39 -2.05 -13.53
CA CYS A 39 -18.99 -3.47 -13.54
C CYS A 39 -18.81 -4.09 -12.14
N GLY A 40 -18.86 -3.28 -11.07
CA GLY A 40 -18.65 -3.75 -9.70
C GLY A 40 -17.19 -4.08 -9.35
N ASP A 41 -16.25 -3.92 -10.28
CA ASP A 41 -14.83 -4.10 -10.02
C ASP A 41 -14.34 -3.11 -8.95
N ALA A 42 -13.41 -3.55 -8.10
CA ALA A 42 -12.93 -2.75 -6.98
C ALA A 42 -11.42 -2.50 -7.02
N THR A 43 -11.04 -1.26 -6.75
CA THR A 43 -9.66 -0.79 -6.71
C THR A 43 -9.35 -0.26 -5.31
N ASN A 44 -8.18 -0.62 -4.78
CA ASN A 44 -7.76 -0.13 -3.47
C ASN A 44 -6.80 1.05 -3.63
N LEU A 45 -7.06 2.13 -2.91
CA LEU A 45 -6.25 3.33 -2.84
C LEU A 45 -5.67 3.51 -1.45
N LEU A 46 -4.51 4.14 -1.41
CA LEU A 46 -3.94 4.74 -0.21
C LEU A 46 -3.93 6.26 -0.40
N ILE A 47 -4.49 6.97 0.57
CA ILE A 47 -4.67 8.42 0.50
C ILE A 47 -4.19 9.11 1.78
N THR A 48 -3.55 10.26 1.61
CA THR A 48 -3.14 11.16 2.70
C THR A 48 -2.97 12.58 2.15
N SER A 49 -2.86 13.58 3.00
CA SER A 49 -2.73 14.98 2.60
C SER A 49 -1.72 15.72 3.45
N CYS A 50 -1.07 16.73 2.87
CA CYS A 50 -0.15 17.59 3.60
C CYS A 50 -0.92 18.40 4.67
N PRO A 51 -0.54 18.35 5.96
CA PRO A 51 -1.15 19.17 7.01
C PRO A 51 -1.09 20.68 6.73
N GLU A 52 -0.04 21.13 6.04
CA GLU A 52 0.24 22.56 5.83
C GLU A 52 -0.51 23.12 4.62
N CYS A 53 -0.28 22.57 3.42
CA CYS A 53 -0.88 23.09 2.18
C CYS A 53 -2.13 22.33 1.74
N LYS A 54 -2.52 21.25 2.45
CA LYS A 54 -3.68 20.40 2.15
C LYS A 54 -3.64 19.71 0.79
N GLU A 55 -2.47 19.70 0.14
CA GLU A 55 -2.27 18.93 -1.10
C GLU A 55 -2.45 17.43 -0.81
N ALA A 56 -3.26 16.77 -1.63
CA ALA A 56 -3.57 15.37 -1.48
C ALA A 56 -2.59 14.49 -2.26
N PHE A 57 -2.15 13.41 -1.62
CA PHE A 57 -1.39 12.33 -2.21
C PHE A 57 -2.30 11.12 -2.37
N LYS A 58 -2.23 10.49 -3.55
CA LYS A 58 -2.98 9.29 -3.88
C LYS A 58 -2.01 8.26 -4.46
N TYR A 59 -2.07 7.05 -3.92
CA TYR A 59 -1.32 5.92 -4.42
C TYR A 59 -2.33 4.81 -4.69
N PHE A 60 -2.38 4.33 -5.94
CA PHE A 60 -3.03 3.05 -6.16
C PHE A 60 -2.14 1.98 -5.55
N LEU A 61 -2.73 1.00 -4.87
CA LEU A 61 -1.96 -0.14 -4.37
C LEU A 61 -1.26 -0.91 -5.49
N SER A 62 -1.77 -0.82 -6.72
CA SER A 62 -1.12 -1.31 -7.94
C SER A 62 0.06 -0.46 -8.43
N ASP A 63 0.06 0.85 -8.13
CA ASP A 63 1.06 1.82 -8.59
C ASP A 63 2.20 1.97 -7.58
N LEU A 64 1.97 1.59 -6.33
CA LEU A 64 3.06 1.21 -5.45
C LEU A 64 3.67 -0.02 -6.09
N ASP A 65 4.79 0.18 -6.79
CA ASP A 65 5.64 -0.88 -7.32
C ASP A 65 5.93 -1.90 -6.19
N PHE A 66 5.06 -2.88 -6.08
CA PHE A 66 5.35 -4.23 -5.62
C PHE A 66 5.57 -5.04 -6.89
N PRO A 67 6.62 -4.74 -7.68
CA PRO A 67 6.74 -5.38 -8.98
C PRO A 67 7.03 -6.84 -8.73
N HIS A 68 6.79 -7.65 -9.77
CA HIS A 68 7.04 -9.08 -9.79
C HIS A 68 8.33 -9.47 -9.04
N GLU A 69 9.40 -8.67 -9.14
CA GLU A 69 10.66 -8.89 -8.42
C GLU A 69 10.52 -8.97 -6.91
N LEU A 70 9.68 -8.17 -6.24
CA LEU A 70 9.47 -8.25 -4.78
C LEU A 70 8.68 -9.50 -4.40
N THR A 71 7.69 -9.89 -5.21
CA THR A 71 6.94 -11.13 -5.01
C THR A 71 7.85 -12.34 -5.22
N THR A 72 8.68 -12.31 -6.28
CA THR A 72 9.69 -13.33 -6.58
C THR A 72 10.80 -13.37 -5.52
N LEU A 73 11.30 -12.21 -5.06
CA LEU A 73 12.26 -12.14 -3.95
C LEU A 73 11.64 -12.67 -2.67
N ALA A 74 10.42 -12.26 -2.33
CA ALA A 74 9.70 -12.78 -1.16
C ALA A 74 9.49 -14.30 -1.27
N GLU A 75 9.10 -14.82 -2.43
CA GLU A 75 8.99 -16.26 -2.67
C GLU A 75 10.33 -16.99 -2.54
N VAL A 76 11.42 -16.41 -3.08
CA VAL A 76 12.77 -16.97 -2.96
C VAL A 76 13.24 -16.95 -1.50
N TYR A 77 13.01 -15.86 -0.78
CA TYR A 77 13.30 -15.73 0.64
C TYR A 77 12.49 -16.74 1.47
N VAL A 78 11.19 -16.89 1.21
CA VAL A 78 10.35 -17.88 1.88
C VAL A 78 10.82 -19.30 1.57
N LYS A 79 11.20 -19.60 0.33
CA LYS A 79 11.77 -20.90 -0.06
C LYS A 79 13.12 -21.15 0.65
N LEU A 80 13.99 -20.15 0.73
CA LEU A 80 15.27 -20.23 1.42
C LEU A 80 15.07 -20.47 2.93
N ILE A 81 14.19 -19.69 3.56
CA ILE A 81 13.80 -19.82 4.97
C ILE A 81 13.20 -21.19 5.24
N ARG A 82 12.31 -21.68 4.36
CA ARG A 82 11.74 -23.01 4.47
C ARG A 82 12.81 -24.09 4.33
N GLY A 83 13.75 -23.95 3.39
CA GLY A 83 14.90 -24.85 3.23
C GLY A 83 15.78 -24.89 4.48
N ILE A 84 16.13 -23.72 5.04
CA ILE A 84 16.89 -23.61 6.28
C ILE A 84 16.13 -24.27 7.45
N LYS A 85 14.83 -23.99 7.59
CA LYS A 85 13.98 -24.62 8.61
C LYS A 85 13.96 -26.15 8.47
N THR A 86 13.85 -26.68 7.26
CA THR A 86 13.90 -28.12 7.01
C THR A 86 15.27 -28.71 7.35
N SER A 87 16.36 -28.04 6.97
CA SER A 87 17.73 -28.51 7.27
C SER A 87 18.11 -28.42 8.75
N LEU A 88 17.45 -27.55 9.52
CA LEU A 88 17.68 -27.37 10.95
C LEU A 88 16.60 -28.00 11.84
N ALA A 89 15.63 -28.73 11.26
CA ALA A 89 14.48 -29.28 11.97
C ALA A 89 14.87 -30.23 13.12
N ASP A 90 16.01 -30.92 12.99
CA ASP A 90 16.51 -31.86 14.01
C ASP A 90 17.37 -31.18 15.10
N VAL A 91 17.66 -29.89 14.94
CA VAL A 91 18.60 -29.13 15.79
C VAL A 91 17.91 -27.95 16.50
N VAL A 92 16.84 -27.42 15.91
CA VAL A 92 16.14 -26.22 16.39
C VAL A 92 14.64 -26.49 16.45
N GLU A 93 14.06 -26.49 17.66
CA GLU A 93 12.61 -26.70 17.88
C GLU A 93 11.75 -25.60 17.23
N GLU A 94 12.19 -24.35 17.24
CA GLU A 94 11.49 -23.21 16.62
C GLU A 94 12.43 -22.31 15.82
N PHE A 95 12.08 -22.10 14.54
CA PHE A 95 12.72 -21.14 13.64
C PHE A 95 11.74 -20.04 13.26
N THR A 96 11.97 -18.83 13.78
CA THR A 96 11.09 -17.68 13.60
C THR A 96 11.84 -16.57 12.86
N VAL A 97 11.35 -16.17 11.68
CA VAL A 97 11.91 -15.04 10.94
C VAL A 97 11.05 -13.82 11.18
N PRO A 98 11.59 -12.73 11.74
CA PRO A 98 10.82 -11.51 11.95
C PRO A 98 10.51 -10.88 10.59
N LEU A 99 9.23 -10.86 10.21
CA LEU A 99 8.75 -10.10 9.07
C LEU A 99 8.53 -8.63 9.47
N PRO A 100 8.87 -7.66 8.61
CA PRO A 100 8.55 -6.27 8.86
C PRO A 100 7.03 -6.09 8.96
N LYS A 101 6.58 -5.41 10.01
CA LYS A 101 5.15 -5.14 10.26
C LYS A 101 4.64 -3.91 9.52
N ARG A 102 5.54 -3.01 9.14
CA ARG A 102 5.24 -1.70 8.54
C ARG A 102 6.27 -1.35 7.48
N TRP A 103 5.83 -0.61 6.47
CA TRP A 103 6.68 -0.03 5.43
C TRP A 103 6.53 1.49 5.44
N SER A 104 7.64 2.22 5.52
CA SER A 104 7.64 3.69 5.57
C SER A 104 7.82 4.27 4.18
N VAL A 105 6.92 5.16 3.78
CA VAL A 105 7.00 5.91 2.52
C VAL A 105 7.30 7.36 2.83
N LYS A 106 8.34 7.91 2.18
CA LYS A 106 8.65 9.34 2.24
C LYS A 106 7.78 10.09 1.22
N LEU A 107 7.16 11.17 1.68
CA LEU A 107 6.31 12.04 0.89
C LEU A 107 6.94 13.42 0.81
N ASP A 108 7.32 13.82 -0.40
CA ASP A 108 7.82 15.15 -0.68
C ASP A 108 6.67 16.03 -1.17
N CYS A 109 6.25 16.98 -0.34
CA CYS A 109 5.18 17.89 -0.69
C CYS A 109 5.71 19.10 -1.48
N LYS A 110 4.91 19.63 -2.43
CA LYS A 110 5.30 20.80 -3.22
C LYS A 110 5.52 22.06 -2.38
N CYS A 111 5.00 22.11 -1.16
CA CYS A 111 5.28 23.20 -0.21
C CYS A 111 6.68 23.09 0.45
N GLY A 112 7.47 22.07 0.10
CA GLY A 112 8.84 21.85 0.60
C GLY A 112 8.89 21.12 1.94
N LYS A 113 7.76 20.58 2.42
CA LYS A 113 7.70 19.75 3.63
C LYS A 113 7.80 18.28 3.28
N GLU A 114 8.58 17.57 4.09
CA GLU A 114 8.75 16.14 4.01
C GLU A 114 7.94 15.45 5.11
N TYR A 115 7.23 14.39 4.76
CA TYR A 115 6.49 13.57 5.70
C TYR A 115 6.86 12.11 5.51
N THR A 116 6.75 11.32 6.58
CA THR A 116 6.86 9.86 6.49
C THR A 116 5.53 9.25 6.92
N VAL A 117 4.98 8.40 6.07
CA VAL A 117 3.75 7.66 6.35
C VAL A 117 4.06 6.18 6.49
N GLU A 118 3.38 5.50 7.40
CA GLU A 118 3.58 4.07 7.63
C GLU A 118 2.42 3.27 7.04
N ILE A 119 2.75 2.32 6.17
CA ILE A 119 1.81 1.37 5.58
C ILE A 119 1.92 0.04 6.33
N PRO A 120 0.83 -0.47 6.95
CA PRO A 120 0.87 -1.79 7.56
C PRO A 120 1.02 -2.88 6.49
N LEU A 121 1.95 -3.82 6.71
CA LEU A 121 2.17 -4.95 5.80
C LEU A 121 1.26 -6.13 6.20
N PRO A 122 0.68 -6.87 5.23
CA PRO A 122 -0.05 -8.09 5.52
C PRO A 122 0.80 -9.05 6.36
N GLN A 123 0.20 -9.58 7.42
CA GLN A 123 0.82 -10.63 8.23
C GLN A 123 0.22 -11.98 7.79
N LEU A 124 1.06 -13.01 7.68
CA LEU A 124 0.65 -14.40 7.39
C LEU A 124 0.07 -15.09 8.63
#